data_AF-A0A089Q6V9-F1
#
_entry.id   AF-A0A089Q6V9-F1
#
_cell.length_a   1.000
_cell.length_b   1.000
_cell.length_c   1.000
_cell.angle_alpha   90.00
_cell.angle_beta   90.00
_cell.angle_gamma   90.00
#
_symmetry.space_group_name_H-M   'P 1'
#
loop_
_entity.id
_entity.type
_entity.pdbx_description
1 polymer ?
#
loop_
_entity_poly.entity_id
_entity_poly.type
_entity_poly.pdbx_seq_one_letter_code
_entity_poly.pdbx_strand_id
1 'polypeptide(L)' 'MKTVKMSGNAAHQDTEVDVDALLAAINEISESDIRHAGNDEHPQRVSVDGREWHSYKELADAFELDIRDFSVNEINR' A
#
# COMPACT_ATOMS: atom_id res chain seq x y z
N MET A 1 -13.03 24.52 -11.44
CA MET A 1 -13.38 23.11 -11.74
C MET A 1 -12.12 22.43 -12.25
N LYS A 2 -11.41 21.65 -11.43
CA LYS A 2 -10.30 20.81 -11.90
C LYS A 2 -10.21 19.53 -11.06
N THR A 3 -10.35 18.42 -11.78
CA THR A 3 -9.93 17.06 -11.48
C THR A 3 -10.76 16.29 -10.47
N VAL A 4 -11.79 15.62 -11.01
CA VAL A 4 -12.25 14.32 -10.55
C VAL A 4 -11.04 13.38 -10.52
N LYS A 5 -10.65 12.91 -9.34
CA LYS A 5 -9.87 11.68 -9.22
C LYS A 5 -10.76 10.63 -8.58
N MET A 6 -11.29 9.81 -9.47
CA MET A 6 -12.04 8.61 -9.22
C MET A 6 -11.08 7.60 -8.59
N SER A 7 -11.26 7.28 -7.31
CA SER A 7 -10.71 6.09 -6.67
C SER A 7 -11.81 5.60 -5.73
N GLY A 8 -12.79 4.84 -6.20
CA GLY A 8 -12.57 3.52 -6.78
C GLY A 8 -12.54 2.53 -5.63
N ASN A 9 -13.73 2.18 -5.14
CA ASN A 9 -14.05 1.01 -4.31
C ASN A 9 -12.81 0.28 -3.75
N ALA A 10 -12.41 0.59 -2.51
CA ALA A 10 -11.56 -0.30 -1.71
C ALA A 10 -12.36 -1.53 -1.25
N ALA A 11 -13.09 -2.13 -2.19
CA ALA A 11 -13.75 -3.41 -2.01
C ALA A 11 -12.64 -4.46 -2.01
N HIS A 12 -12.38 -4.99 -0.81
CA HIS A 12 -12.05 -6.38 -0.57
C HIS A 12 -11.17 -7.02 -1.64
N GLN A 13 -9.87 -6.76 -1.58
CA GLN A 13 -8.95 -7.83 -1.93
C GLN A 13 -8.54 -8.44 -0.59
N ASP A 14 -9.30 -9.48 -0.19
CA ASP A 14 -9.00 -10.50 0.84
C ASP A 14 -7.74 -11.31 0.45
N THR A 15 -6.71 -10.58 0.08
CA THR A 15 -5.36 -11.07 -0.01
C THR A 15 -4.71 -10.27 1.06
N GLU A 16 -4.67 -10.82 2.27
CA GLU A 16 -3.88 -10.25 3.35
C GLU A 16 -2.48 -10.02 2.73
N VAL A 17 -2.10 -8.76 2.54
CA VAL A 17 -0.77 -8.41 2.07
C VAL A 17 0.04 -8.22 3.32
N ASP A 18 1.25 -8.79 3.38
CA ASP A 18 2.22 -8.50 4.42
C ASP A 18 2.65 -7.03 4.26
N VAL A 19 1.88 -6.17 4.92
CA VAL A 19 2.05 -4.72 4.85
C VAL A 19 3.43 -4.37 5.39
N ASP A 20 3.86 -4.99 6.49
CA ASP A 20 5.17 -4.76 7.09
C ASP A 20 6.31 -5.08 6.10
N ALA A 21 6.24 -6.21 5.39
CA ALA A 21 7.24 -6.58 4.38
C ALA A 21 7.26 -5.60 3.19
N LEU A 22 6.09 -5.20 2.70
CA LEU A 22 6.00 -4.22 1.61
C LEU A 22 6.61 -2.87 2.02
N LEU A 23 6.27 -2.38 3.22
CA LEU A 23 6.82 -1.14 3.73
C LEU A 23 8.33 -1.23 3.94
N ALA A 24 8.82 -2.35 4.48
CA ALA A 24 10.25 -2.56 4.68
C ALA A 24 11.00 -2.51 3.34
N ALA A 25 10.48 -3.15 2.30
CA ALA A 25 11.07 -3.11 0.96
C ALA A 25 11.10 -1.68 0.39
N ILE A 26 10.01 -0.93 0.52
CA ILE A 26 9.95 0.46 0.05
C ILE A 26 10.92 1.35 0.83
N ASN A 27 11.01 1.16 2.15
CA ASN A 27 11.95 1.88 2.99
C ASN A 27 13.40 1.54 2.65
N GLU A 28 13.70 0.29 2.29
CA GLU A 28 15.03 -0.15 1.86
C GLU A 28 15.44 0.44 0.51
N ILE A 29 14.51 0.52 -0.46
CA ILE A 29 14.78 1.03 -1.81
C ILE A 29 14.82 2.55 -1.86
N SER A 30 13.91 3.21 -1.12
CA SER A 30 13.67 4.65 -1.25
C SER A 30 14.25 5.47 -0.08
N GLU A 31 14.76 4.82 0.98
CA GLU A 31 15.20 5.47 2.23
C GLU A 31 14.20 6.53 2.74
N SER A 32 12.91 6.32 2.46
CA SER A 32 11.87 7.33 2.60
C SER A 32 11.11 7.15 3.91
N ASP A 33 10.74 8.25 4.57
CA ASP A 33 9.89 8.21 5.75
C ASP A 33 8.48 7.73 5.35
N ILE A 34 8.13 6.51 5.78
CA ILE A 34 6.81 5.93 5.57
C ILE A 34 5.98 6.11 6.84
N ARG A 35 4.83 6.77 6.70
CA ARG A 35 3.82 6.90 7.75
C ARG A 35 2.54 6.19 7.38
N HIS A 36 2.11 5.28 8.25
CA HIS A 36 0.73 4.81 8.22
C HIS A 36 -0.22 5.91 8.67
N ALA A 37 -1.32 6.07 7.94
CA ALA A 37 -2.34 7.05 8.29
C ALA A 37 -3.07 6.70 9.60
N GLY A 38 -2.90 5.49 10.12
CA GLY A 38 -3.23 5.11 11.51
C GLY A 38 -4.70 5.28 11.90
N ASN A 39 -5.60 5.44 10.93
CA ASN A 39 -7.02 5.63 11.21
C ASN A 39 -7.70 4.27 11.18
N ASP A 40 -8.36 3.88 12.27
CA ASP A 40 -9.15 2.63 12.37
C ASP A 40 -10.15 2.46 11.21
N GLU A 41 -10.66 3.56 10.66
CA GLU A 41 -11.59 3.52 9.51
C GLU A 41 -10.89 3.24 8.16
N HIS A 42 -9.59 3.48 8.05
CA HIS A 42 -8.83 3.37 6.80
C HIS A 42 -7.38 2.88 7.02
N PRO A 43 -7.18 1.60 7.40
CA PRO A 43 -5.85 1.06 7.68
C PRO A 43 -4.92 1.08 6.45
N GLN A 44 -5.49 1.00 5.25
CA GLN A 44 -4.77 0.93 3.96
C GLN A 44 -4.17 2.24 3.44
N ARG A 45 -4.33 3.35 4.17
CA ARG A 45 -3.75 4.65 3.77
C ARG A 45 -2.34 4.82 4.33
N VAL A 46 -1.42 5.23 3.47
CA VAL A 46 0.00 5.35 3.78
C VAL A 46 0.56 6.62 3.14
N SER A 47 1.49 7.28 3.81
CA SER A 47 2.14 8.49 3.34
C SER A 47 3.63 8.23 3.21
N VAL A 48 4.20 8.43 2.03
CA VAL A 48 5.63 8.21 1.76
C VAL A 48 6.21 9.48 1.18
N ASP A 49 7.24 10.02 1.82
CA ASP A 49 7.89 11.29 1.41
C ASP A 49 6.90 12.47 1.28
N GLY A 50 5.84 12.46 2.09
CA GLY A 50 4.77 13.47 2.04
C GLY A 50 3.71 13.26 0.95
N ARG A 51 3.78 12.17 0.19
CA ARG A 51 2.73 11.74 -0.74
C ARG A 51 1.82 10.70 -0.07
N GLU A 52 0.53 11.03 0.05
CA GLU A 52 -0.48 10.07 0.52
C GLU A 52 -0.91 9.14 -0.61
N TRP A 53 -0.93 7.85 -0.30
CA TRP A 53 -1.37 6.74 -1.11
C TRP A 53 -2.58 6.10 -0.44
N HIS A 54 -3.58 5.77 -1.24
CA HIS A 54 -4.87 5.24 -0.73
C HIS A 54 -4.94 3.72 -0.73
N SER A 55 -3.92 3.04 -1.27
CA SER A 55 -3.85 1.59 -1.35
C SER A 55 -2.39 1.13 -1.45
N TYR A 56 -2.05 0.02 -0.80
CA TYR A 56 -0.74 -0.62 -0.89
C TYR A 56 -0.37 -1.03 -2.31
N LYS A 57 -1.36 -1.39 -3.13
CA LYS A 57 -1.15 -1.72 -4.55
C LYS A 57 -0.65 -0.54 -5.36
N GLU A 58 -1.22 0.64 -5.11
CA GLU A 58 -0.83 1.88 -5.79
C GLU A 58 0.59 2.29 -5.36
N LEU A 59 0.88 2.12 -4.06
CA LEU A 59 2.22 2.30 -3.52
C LEU A 59 3.23 1.36 -4.19
N ALA A 60 2.98 0.06 -4.20
CA ALA A 60 3.86 -0.94 -4.81
C ALA A 60 4.14 -0.65 -6.29
N ASP A 61 3.10 -0.32 -7.06
CA ASP A 61 3.22 0.06 -8.48
C ASP A 61 4.14 1.28 -8.68
N ALA A 62 4.04 2.28 -7.80
CA ALA A 62 4.88 3.48 -7.85
C ALA A 62 6.36 3.21 -7.55
N PHE A 63 6.65 2.15 -6.78
CA PHE A 63 8.01 1.71 -6.47
C PHE A 63 8.48 0.54 -7.36
N GLU A 64 7.72 0.22 -8.42
CA GLU A 64 7.99 -0.91 -9.33
C GLU A 64 8.10 -2.27 -8.60
N LEU A 65 7.33 -2.43 -7.50
CA LEU A 65 7.25 -3.64 -6.69
C LEU A 65 6.01 -4.47 -7.07
N ASP A 66 6.18 -5.80 -7.17
CA ASP A 66 5.04 -6.70 -7.38
C ASP A 66 4.35 -7.01 -6.05
N ILE A 67 3.15 -6.44 -5.83
CA ILE A 67 2.38 -6.67 -4.61
C ILE A 67 2.05 -8.15 -4.36
N ARG A 68 2.11 -9.01 -5.39
CA ARG A 68 1.88 -10.46 -5.24
C ARG A 68 3.02 -11.15 -4.51
N ASP A 69 4.23 -10.57 -4.50
CA ASP A 69 5.35 -11.09 -3.70
C ASP A 69 5.06 -10.94 -2.20
N PHE A 70 4.31 -9.90 -1.85
CA PHE A 70 3.91 -9.56 -0.48
C PHE A 70 2.52 -10.10 -0.12
N SER A 71 1.87 -10.85 -1.00
CA SER A 71 0.61 -11.50 -0.69
C SER A 71 0.86 -12.65 0.30
N VAL A 72 0.23 -12.64 1.49
CA VAL A 72 0.13 -13.84 2.32
C VAL A 72 -0.91 -14.78 1.72
N ASN A 73 -0.63 -15.24 0.51
CA ASN A 73 -1.37 -16.36 -0.01
C ASN A 73 -1.05 -17.55 0.90
N GLU A 74 -2.06 -18.13 1.52
CA GLU A 74 -2.03 -19.36 2.30
C GLU A 74 -1.62 -20.54 1.38
N ILE A 75 -0.42 -20.49 0.79
CA ILE A 75 0.22 -21.62 0.12
C ILE A 75 1.10 -22.27 1.18
N ASN A 76 0.47 -22.89 2.17
CA ASN A 76 0.96 -23.99 3.01
C ASN A 76 -0.05 -24.20 4.16
N ARG A 77 -1.17 -24.86 3.87
CA ARG A 77 -1.96 -25.54 4.89
C ARG A 77 -1.40 -26.93 5.15
#